data_AF-A0A1Y4T3E3-F1
#
_entry.id   AF-A0A1Y4T3E3-F1
#
_cell.length_a   1.000
_cell.length_b   1.000
_cell.length_c   1.000
_cell.angle_alpha   90.00
_cell.angle_beta   90.00
_cell.angle_gamma   90.00
#
_symmetry.space_group_name_H-M   'P 1'
#
loop_
_entity.id
_entity.type
_entity.pdbx_description
1 polymer ?
#
loop_
_entity_poly.entity_id
_entity_poly.type
_entity_poly.pdbx_seq_one_letter_code
_entity_poly.pdbx_strand_id
1 'polypeptide(L)' 'MKESLLDRLAARMGCTYLSDLHWLDRIQKAKLASVVWHIEPEDATLFEWNDALLYLAGDPPAETAGAAREKLLDYLSDR' A
#
# COMPACT_ATOMS: atom_id res chain seq x y z
N MET A 1 1.45 20.09 2.14
CA MET A 1 0.68 18.94 1.65
C MET A 1 1.15 17.76 2.48
N LYS A 2 0.25 16.99 3.11
CA LYS A 2 0.67 15.79 3.85
C LYS A 2 0.83 14.68 2.81
N GLU A 3 2.07 14.33 2.47
CA GLU A 3 2.35 13.16 1.63
C GLU A 3 1.82 11.93 2.36
N SER A 4 0.81 11.28 1.79
CA SER A 4 0.27 10.05 2.37
C SER A 4 1.17 8.86 2.02
N LEU A 5 1.05 7.76 2.76
CA LEU A 5 1.69 6.49 2.38
C LEU A 5 1.36 6.11 0.93
N LEU A 6 0.13 6.35 0.47
CA LEU A 6 -0.28 6.13 -0.91
C LEU A 6 0.52 6.96 -1.92
N ASP A 7 0.78 8.24 -1.63
CA ASP A 7 1.63 9.10 -2.47
C ASP A 7 3.07 8.57 -2.55
N ARG A 8 3.63 8.11 -1.41
CA ARG A 8 4.97 7.49 -1.38
C ARG A 8 5.02 6.22 -2.21
N LEU A 9 3.98 5.39 -2.16
CA LEU A 9 3.87 4.18 -2.95
C LEU A 9 3.74 4.49 -4.44
N ALA A 10 2.89 5.45 -4.82
CA ALA A 10 2.75 5.89 -6.21
C ALA A 10 4.08 6.44 -6.76
N ALA A 11 4.76 7.29 -6.00
CA ALA A 11 6.07 7.84 -6.37
C ALA A 11 7.12 6.73 -6.59
N ARG A 12 7.17 5.71 -5.72
CA ARG A 12 8.09 4.56 -5.88
C ARG A 12 7.74 3.66 -7.06
N MET A 13 6.46 3.58 -7.39
CA MET A 13 5.98 2.82 -8.56
C MET A 13 6.20 3.58 -9.87
N GLY A 14 6.44 4.89 -9.82
CA GLY A 14 6.46 5.77 -10.99
C GLY A 14 5.05 6.09 -11.52
N CYS A 15 4.03 5.90 -10.68
CA CYS A 15 2.65 6.28 -10.98
C CYS A 15 2.50 7.79 -10.82
N THR A 16 1.89 8.44 -11.82
CA THR A 16 1.65 9.89 -11.74
C THR A 16 0.42 10.18 -10.88
N TYR A 17 -0.54 9.24 -10.80
CA TYR A 17 -1.75 9.38 -10.02
C TYR A 17 -1.97 8.17 -9.11
N LEU A 18 -2.62 8.40 -7.96
CA LEU A 18 -3.02 7.31 -7.05
C LEU A 18 -3.95 6.31 -7.73
N SER A 19 -4.80 6.78 -8.64
CA SER A 19 -5.70 5.95 -9.42
C SER A 19 -4.97 4.87 -10.22
N ASP A 20 -3.73 5.12 -10.67
CA ASP A 20 -2.93 4.13 -11.41
C ASP A 20 -2.60 2.92 -10.53
N LEU A 21 -2.54 3.07 -9.20
CA LEU A 21 -2.29 1.97 -8.27
C LEU A 21 -3.44 0.92 -8.29
N HIS A 22 -4.66 1.30 -8.68
CA HIS A 22 -5.77 0.35 -8.85
C HIS A 22 -5.65 -0.50 -10.12
N TRP A 23 -5.01 0.04 -11.16
CA TRP A 23 -4.92 -0.59 -12.47
C TRP A 23 -3.61 -1.35 -12.68
N LEU A 24 -2.86 -1.62 -11.60
CA LEU A 24 -1.57 -2.30 -11.68
C LEU A 24 -1.71 -3.74 -12.20
N ASP A 25 -0.90 -4.07 -13.19
CA ASP A 25 -0.71 -5.43 -13.67
C ASP A 25 -0.04 -6.33 -12.62
N ARG A 26 -0.09 -7.64 -12.82
CA ARG A 26 0.47 -8.64 -11.90
C ARG A 26 1.93 -8.36 -11.50
N ILE A 27 2.76 -7.98 -12.46
CA ILE A 27 4.18 -7.66 -12.23
C ILE A 27 4.31 -6.38 -11.38
N GLN A 28 3.48 -5.38 -11.65
CA GLN A 28 3.47 -4.13 -10.89
C GLN A 28 2.95 -4.34 -9.46
N LYS A 29 1.95 -5.20 -9.26
CA LYS A 29 1.49 -5.59 -7.92
C LYS A 29 2.59 -6.29 -7.13
N ALA A 30 3.31 -7.22 -7.73
CA ALA A 30 4.47 -7.86 -7.09
C ALA A 30 5.58 -6.85 -6.73
N LYS A 31 5.82 -5.86 -7.61
CA LYS A 31 6.75 -4.76 -7.31
C LYS A 31 6.25 -3.89 -6.16
N LEU A 32 4.97 -3.56 -6.13
CA LEU A 32 4.34 -2.80 -5.04
C LEU A 32 4.41 -3.58 -3.72
N ALA A 33 4.19 -4.90 -3.74
CA ALA A 33 4.36 -5.77 -2.58
C ALA A 33 5.79 -5.69 -2.04
N SER A 34 6.79 -5.78 -2.92
CA SER A 34 8.20 -5.64 -2.53
C SER A 34 8.51 -4.27 -1.92
N VAL A 35 7.92 -3.20 -2.46
CA VAL A 35 8.04 -1.85 -1.90
C VAL A 35 7.42 -1.77 -0.51
N VAL A 36 6.18 -2.24 -0.34
CA VAL A 36 5.48 -2.29 0.94
C VAL A 36 6.26 -3.14 1.95
N TRP A 37 6.87 -4.23 1.50
CA TRP A 37 7.72 -5.08 2.33
C TRP A 37 8.95 -4.33 2.87
N HIS A 38 9.51 -3.39 2.12
CA HIS A 38 10.67 -2.59 2.57
C HIS A 38 10.30 -1.41 3.47
N ILE A 39 9.01 -1.08 3.61
CA ILE A 39 8.55 -0.01 4.50
C ILE A 39 8.28 -0.65 5.87
N GLU A 40 8.89 -0.09 6.92
CA GLU A 40 8.61 -0.55 8.27
C GLU A 40 7.21 -0.09 8.71
N PRO A 41 6.50 -0.86 9.55
CA PRO A 41 5.21 -0.43 10.08
C PRO A 41 5.28 0.95 10.79
N GLU A 42 6.44 1.31 11.32
CA GLU A 42 6.71 2.56 12.04
C GLU A 42 6.98 3.76 11.10
N ASP A 43 7.27 3.53 9.82
CA ASP A 43 7.53 4.58 8.82
C ASP A 43 6.27 5.36 8.38
N ALA A 44 5.10 4.85 8.75
CA ALA A 44 3.80 5.46 8.46
C ALA A 44 2.85 5.22 9.61
N THR A 45 1.90 6.13 9.80
CA THR A 45 0.93 5.99 10.87
C THR A 45 -0.05 4.85 10.59
N LEU A 46 -0.65 4.29 11.65
CA LEU A 46 -1.74 3.31 11.52
C LEU A 46 -2.85 3.81 10.57
N PHE A 47 -3.18 5.10 10.66
CA PHE A 47 -4.18 5.71 9.81
C PHE A 47 -3.79 5.63 8.33
N GLU A 48 -2.55 5.94 7.97
CA GLU A 48 -2.08 5.86 6.58
C GLU A 48 -2.02 4.44 6.05
N TRP A 49 -1.61 3.48 6.88
CA TRP A 49 -1.66 2.07 6.51
C TRP A 49 -3.08 1.57 6.27
N ASN A 50 -4.01 1.97 7.15
CA ASN A 50 -5.42 1.62 7.03
C ASN A 50 -6.09 2.31 5.84
N ASP A 51 -5.74 3.55 5.56
CA ASP A 51 -6.21 4.29 4.38
C ASP A 51 -5.72 3.61 3.10
N ALA A 52 -4.44 3.23 3.04
CA ALA A 52 -3.89 2.49 1.91
C ALA A 52 -4.53 1.10 1.73
N LEU A 53 -4.80 0.39 2.82
CA LEU A 53 -5.48 -0.91 2.82
C LEU A 53 -6.92 -0.78 2.30
N LEU A 54 -7.68 0.18 2.82
CA LEU A 54 -9.04 0.45 2.39
C LEU A 54 -9.08 0.89 0.92
N TYR A 55 -8.13 1.72 0.49
CA TYR A 55 -8.07 2.20 -0.88
C TYR A 55 -7.71 1.08 -1.86
N LEU A 56 -6.61 0.35 -1.64
CA LEU A 56 -6.09 -0.64 -2.59
C LEU A 56 -6.85 -1.97 -2.54
N ALA A 57 -7.09 -2.49 -1.34
CA ALA A 57 -7.68 -3.81 -1.14
C ALA A 57 -9.19 -3.75 -0.88
N GLY A 58 -9.72 -2.60 -0.43
CA GLY A 58 -11.10 -2.51 0.05
C GLY A 58 -11.30 -3.20 1.41
N ASP A 59 -10.21 -3.57 2.09
CA ASP A 59 -10.25 -4.31 3.35
C ASP A 59 -10.57 -3.37 4.53
N PRO A 60 -11.23 -3.87 5.59
CA PRO A 60 -11.41 -3.09 6.81
C PRO A 60 -10.07 -2.73 7.47
N PRO A 61 -10.02 -1.55 8.12
CA PRO A 61 -8.84 -1.08 8.84
C PRO A 61 -8.39 -2.10 9.89
N ALA A 62 -7.07 -2.27 10.02
CA ALA A 62 -6.49 -3.12 11.03
C ALA A 62 -6.27 -2.35 12.35
N GLU A 63 -6.06 -3.10 13.42
CA GLU A 63 -5.78 -2.55 14.77
C GLU A 63 -4.35 -2.04 14.90
N THR A 64 -3.42 -2.53 14.07
CA THR A 64 -1.99 -2.16 14.12
C THR A 64 -1.41 -1.96 12.72
N ALA A 65 -0.38 -1.12 12.62
CA ALA A 65 0.29 -0.82 11.35
C ALA A 65 0.91 -2.08 10.74
N GLY A 66 1.44 -2.98 11.57
CA GLY A 66 1.97 -4.27 11.13
C GLY A 66 0.89 -5.15 10.51
N ALA A 67 -0.29 -5.25 11.15
CA ALA A 67 -1.40 -6.03 10.61
C ALA A 67 -1.94 -5.43 9.30
N ALA A 68 -2.04 -4.10 9.19
CA ALA A 68 -2.45 -3.46 7.95
C ALA A 68 -1.44 -3.69 6.81
N ARG A 69 -0.13 -3.62 7.10
CA ARG A 69 0.94 -3.95 6.15
C ARG A 69 0.87 -5.40 5.70
N GLU A 70 0.67 -6.34 6.62
CA GLU A 70 0.56 -7.78 6.29
C GLU A 70 -0.64 -8.05 5.36
N LYS A 71 -1.80 -7.49 5.67
CA LYS A 71 -2.98 -7.59 4.79
C LYS A 71 -2.76 -6.99 3.40
N LEU A 72 -2.07 -5.84 3.33
CA LEU A 72 -1.70 -5.24 2.04
C LEU A 72 -0.78 -6.16 1.24
N LEU A 73 0.20 -6.79 1.89
CA LEU A 73 1.12 -7.72 1.24
C LEU A 73 0.41 -8.97 0.74
N ASP A 74 -0.53 -9.50 1.52
CA ASP A 74 -1.36 -10.64 1.14
C ASP A 74 -2.19 -10.31 -0.12
N TYR A 75 -2.92 -9.18 -0.11
CA TYR A 75 -3.68 -8.69 -1.26
C TYR A 75 -2.83 -8.52 -2.52
N LEU A 76 -1.59 -8.04 -2.37
CA LEU A 76 -0.68 -7.81 -3.50
C LEU A 76 0.01 -9.09 -4.00
N SER A 77 0.01 -10.17 -3.19
CA SER A 77 0.68 -11.44 -3.51
C SER A 77 -0.29 -12.53 -4.02
N ASP A 78 -1.59 -12.43 -3.73
CA ASP A 78 -2.59 -13.49 -3.99
C ASP A 78 -3.12 -13.61 -5.45
N ARG A 79 -2.60 -12.88 -6.45
CA ARG A 79 -3.13 -12.99 -7.84
C ARG A 79 -2.07 -13.14 -8.90
#